data_AF-A0A1X1NM76-F1
#
_entry.id   AF-A0A1X1NM76-F1
#
_cell.length_a   1.000
_cell.length_b   1.000
_cell.length_c   1.000
_cell.angle_alpha   90.00
_cell.angle_beta   90.00
_cell.angle_gamma   90.00
#
_symmetry.space_group_name_H-M   'P 1'
#
loop_
_entity.id
_entity.type
_entity.pdbx_description
1 polymer ?
#
loop_
_entity_poly.entity_id
_entity_poly.type
_entity_poly.pdbx_seq_one_letter_code
_entity_poly.pdbx_strand_id
1 'polypeptide(L)' 'MPKAEYVHRHTFAARTGARLKLATWISGLYNARRLHSACGWKRPIDYEQDYWGGSTEELAA' A
#
# COMPACT_ATOMS: atom_id res chain seq x y z
N MET A 1 7.17 8.68 5.25
CA MET A 1 6.41 8.73 6.53
C MET A 1 5.62 7.44 6.73
N PRO A 2 5.53 6.84 7.94
CA PRO A 2 4.71 5.65 8.17
C PRO A 2 3.22 5.92 7.98
N LYS A 3 2.49 5.03 7.29
CA LYS A 3 1.02 5.11 7.13
C LYS A 3 0.30 5.21 8.48
N ALA A 4 0.83 4.47 9.47
CA ALA A 4 0.28 4.42 10.82
C ALA A 4 0.15 5.81 11.46
N GLU A 5 1.21 6.61 11.35
CA GLU A 5 1.27 7.95 11.91
C GLU A 5 0.46 8.96 11.08
N TYR A 6 0.54 8.85 9.75
CA TYR A 6 -0.06 9.83 8.86
C TYR A 6 -1.57 9.63 8.62
N VAL A 7 -2.03 8.39 8.53
CA VAL A 7 -3.44 8.06 8.23
C VAL A 7 -4.14 7.45 9.45
N HIS A 8 -3.57 6.41 10.07
CA HIS A 8 -4.28 5.60 11.06
C HIS A 8 -4.46 6.29 12.43
N ARG A 9 -3.61 7.25 12.78
CA ARG A 9 -3.77 8.07 14.00
C ARG A 9 -4.75 9.24 13.85
N HIS A 10 -5.39 9.39 12.70
CA HIS A 10 -6.35 10.46 12.46
C HIS A 10 -7.78 9.92 12.41
N THR A 11 -8.66 10.55 13.18
CA THR A 11 -10.11 10.34 13.06
C THR A 11 -10.65 11.30 12.01
N PHE A 12 -11.36 10.78 11.02
CA PHE A 12 -11.94 11.59 9.95
C PHE A 12 -13.44 11.72 10.15
N ALA A 13 -13.94 12.95 10.14
CA ALA A 13 -15.38 13.22 10.21
C ALA A 13 -16.13 12.71 8.96
N ALA A 14 -15.46 12.62 7.82
CA ALA A 14 -16.05 12.21 6.55
C ALA A 14 -15.10 11.32 5.73
N ARG A 15 -15.69 10.36 5.00
CA ARG A 15 -14.95 9.43 4.12
C ARG A 15 -14.15 10.15 3.05
N THR A 16 -14.64 11.28 2.52
CA THR A 16 -13.92 12.10 1.54
C THR A 16 -12.60 12.63 2.07
N GLY A 17 -12.58 13.09 3.34
CA GLY A 17 -11.35 13.56 3.99
C GLY A 17 -10.32 12.44 4.16
N ALA A 18 -10.79 11.23 4.52
CA ALA A 18 -9.93 10.05 4.60
C ALA A 18 -9.33 9.69 3.23
N ARG A 19 -10.14 9.71 2.17
CA ARG A 19 -9.70 9.42 0.79
C ARG A 19 -8.64 10.42 0.31
N LEU A 20 -8.85 11.71 0.55
CA LEU A 20 -7.90 12.75 0.16
C LEU A 20 -6.56 12.56 0.87
N LYS A 21 -6.59 12.36 2.20
CA LYS A 21 -5.37 12.12 2.99
C LYS A 21 -4.64 10.86 2.53
N LEU A 22 -5.37 9.80 2.20
CA LEU A 22 -4.79 8.57 1.67
C LEU A 22 -4.12 8.80 0.31
N ALA A 23 -4.79 9.51 -0.61
CA ALA A 23 -4.25 9.83 -1.93
C ALA A 23 -2.96 10.66 -1.82
N THR A 24 -2.94 11.69 -0.98
CA THR A 24 -1.74 12.50 -0.70
C THR A 24 -0.61 11.65 -0.13
N TRP A 25 -0.93 10.72 0.76
CA TRP A 25 0.08 9.84 1.33
C TRP A 25 0.70 8.93 0.26
N ILE A 26 -0.13 8.30 -0.58
CA ILE A 26 0.31 7.40 -1.65
C ILE A 26 1.17 8.14 -2.67
N SER A 27 0.76 9.35 -3.10
CA SER A 27 1.45 10.07 -4.17
C SER A 27 2.70 10.84 -3.72
N GLY A 28 2.69 11.39 -2.51
CA GLY A 28 3.74 12.32 -2.05
C GLY A 28 4.66 11.78 -0.95
N LEU A 29 4.19 10.81 -0.15
CA LEU A 29 4.86 10.44 1.10
C LEU A 29 5.20 8.95 1.23
N TYR A 30 4.61 8.12 0.37
CA TYR A 30 4.83 6.69 0.34
C TYR A 30 6.13 6.37 -0.37
N ASN A 31 6.94 5.51 0.24
CA ASN A 31 8.18 5.03 -0.35
C ASN A 31 7.96 3.63 -0.94
N ALA A 32 7.73 3.57 -2.26
CA ALA A 32 7.51 2.32 -2.98
C ALA A 32 8.73 1.38 -3.01
N ARG A 33 9.92 1.86 -2.62
CA ARG A 33 11.16 1.08 -2.53
C ARG A 33 11.43 0.57 -1.11
N ARG A 34 10.60 0.94 -0.13
CA ARG A 34 10.75 0.48 1.24
C ARG A 34 10.53 -1.03 1.30
N LEU A 35 11.44 -1.75 1.95
CA LEU A 35 11.24 -3.18 2.21
C LEU A 35 10.30 -3.34 3.41
N HIS A 36 9.32 -4.23 3.26
CA HIS A 36 8.33 -4.51 4.30
C HIS A 36 8.48 -5.95 4.80
N SER A 37 8.69 -6.13 6.11
CA SER A 37 8.75 -7.47 6.74
C SER A 37 7.46 -8.27 6.51
N ALA A 38 6.31 -7.59 6.51
CA ALA A 38 5.02 -8.19 6.17
C ALA A 38 4.94 -8.73 4.73
N CYS A 39 5.80 -8.25 3.82
CA CYS A 39 5.90 -8.72 2.44
C CYS A 39 7.18 -9.56 2.22
N GLY A 40 7.70 -10.21 3.27
CA GLY A 40 8.92 -11.02 3.19
C GLY A 40 10.16 -10.21 2.82
N TRP A 41 10.24 -8.96 3.26
CA TRP A 41 11.30 -8.01 2.91
C TRP A 41 11.39 -7.68 1.42
N LYS A 42 10.30 -7.86 0.66
CA LYS A 42 10.19 -7.39 -0.71
C LYS A 42 9.73 -5.94 -0.76
N ARG A 43 10.00 -5.29 -1.90
CA ARG A 43 9.36 -4.01 -2.21
C ARG A 43 7.87 -4.27 -2.48
N PRO A 44 6.98 -3.34 -2.11
CA PRO A 44 5.55 -3.44 -2.34
C PRO A 44 5.19 -3.79 -3.78
N ILE A 45 5.87 -3.18 -4.75
CA ILE A 45 5.62 -3.43 -6.16
C ILE A 45 6.04 -4.85 -6.59
N ASP A 46 7.17 -5.36 -6.10
CA ASP A 46 7.61 -6.72 -6.40
C ASP A 46 6.65 -7.74 -5.76
N TYR A 47 6.20 -7.46 -4.53
CA TYR A 47 5.21 -8.29 -3.85
C TYR A 47 3.89 -8.34 -4.61
N GLU A 48 3.38 -7.18 -5.08
CA GLU A 48 2.16 -7.13 -5.89
C GLU A 48 2.34 -7.83 -7.23
N GLN A 49 3.48 -7.64 -7.91
CA GLN A 49 3.81 -8.32 -9.16
C GLN A 49 3.82 -9.84 -8.99
N ASP A 50 4.45 -10.35 -7.93
CA ASP A 50 4.48 -11.78 -7.62
C ASP A 50 3.07 -12.31 -7.29
N TYR A 51 2.30 -11.55 -6.50
CA TYR A 51 0.93 -11.91 -6.10
C TYR A 51 -0.02 -12.02 -7.30
N TRP A 52 0.01 -11.03 -8.20
CA TRP A 52 -0.81 -11.04 -9.41
C TRP A 52 -0.26 -11.98 -10.50
N GLY A 53 1.06 -12.16 -10.55
CA GLY A 53 1.73 -13.12 -11.44
C GLY A 53 1.33 -14.56 -11.12
N GLY A 54 1.35 -14.95 -9.85
CA GLY A 54 0.89 -16.27 -9.42
C GLY A 54 -0.61 -16.49 -9.56
N SER A 55 -1.43 -15.44 -9.36
CA SER A 55 -2.88 -15.49 -9.61
C SER A 55 -3.22 -15.68 -11.10
N THR A 56 -2.34 -15.25 -12.01
CA THR A 56 -2.54 -15.42 -13.46
C THR A 56 -2.28 -16.86 -13.90
N GLU A 57 -1.33 -17.56 -13.28
CA GLU A 57 -1.11 -19.01 -13.52
C GLU A 57 -2.28 -19.87 -13.00
N GLU A 58 -2.90 -19.50 -11.88
CA GLU A 58 -4.03 -20.25 -11.29
C GLU A 58 -5.35 -20.08 -12.08
N LEU A 59 -5.53 -18.95 -12.77
CA LEU A 59 -6.69 -18.70 -13.65
C LEU A 59 -6.56 -19.33 -15.05
N ALA A 60 -5.37 -19.80 -15.42
CA ALA A 60 -5.07 -20.38 -16.73
C ALA A 60 -4.94 -21.92 -16.73
N ALA A 61 -5.13 -22.56 -15.58
CA ALA A 61 -5.17 -24.02 -15.40
C ALA A 61 -6.61 -24.57 -15.46
#